data_AF-A0A7C3LYP6-F1
#
_entry.id   AF-A0A7C3LYP6-F1
#
_cell.length_a   1.000
_cell.length_b   1.000
_cell.length_c   1.000
_cell.angle_alpha   90.00
_cell.angle_beta   90.00
_cell.angle_gamma   90.00
#
_symmetry.space_group_name_H-M   'P 1'
#
loop_
_entity.id
_entity.type
_entity.pdbx_description
1 polymer ?
#
loop_
_entity_poly.entity_id
_entity_poly.type
_entity_poly.pdbx_seq_one_letter_code
_entity_poly.pdbx_strand_id
1 'polypeptide(L)'
;MAENAWREARVTWVEGLQFVGLGEASGATCVLDGVTESGGSDHGLRPMEALLISLGGCTGMDVISILRKKKQRVTRFHINLRGTQAEDFPHRFT
;
A
#
# COMPACT_ATOMS: atom_id res chain seq x y z
N MET A 1 -8.45 -7.88 -29.12
CA MET A 1 -9.14 -8.39 -27.92
C MET A 1 -8.24 -8.04 -26.75
N ALA A 2 -8.68 -7.16 -25.85
CA ALA A 2 -7.91 -6.87 -24.64
C ALA A 2 -8.04 -8.11 -23.74
N GLU A 3 -6.97 -8.90 -23.68
CA GLU A 3 -6.83 -9.97 -22.70
C GLU A 3 -6.98 -9.34 -21.31
N ASN A 4 -7.87 -9.88 -20.47
CA ASN A 4 -8.09 -9.35 -19.13
C ASN A 4 -6.74 -9.32 -18.39
N ALA A 5 -6.19 -8.13 -18.16
CA ALA A 5 -4.91 -7.96 -17.48
C ALA A 5 -5.13 -8.14 -15.97
N TRP A 6 -5.20 -9.40 -15.53
CA TRP A 6 -5.26 -9.75 -14.12
C TRP A 6 -4.02 -9.21 -13.40
N ARG A 7 -4.25 -8.66 -12.21
CA ARG A 7 -3.18 -8.25 -11.29
C ARG A 7 -3.17 -9.26 -10.16
N GLU A 8 -2.10 -10.02 -10.08
CA GLU A 8 -1.92 -11.05 -9.08
C GLU A 8 -0.91 -10.61 -8.03
N ALA A 9 -1.19 -10.97 -6.78
CA ALA A 9 -0.29 -10.79 -5.67
C ALA A 9 -0.43 -11.98 -4.72
N ARG A 10 0.68 -12.35 -4.08
CA ARG A 10 0.73 -13.39 -3.05
C ARG A 10 1.13 -12.78 -1.73
N VAL A 11 0.50 -13.23 -0.65
CA VAL A 11 0.89 -12.88 0.72
C VAL A 11 1.26 -14.17 1.43
N THR A 12 2.50 -14.25 1.91
CA THR A 12 3.05 -15.44 2.57
C THR A 12 3.32 -15.11 4.02
N TRP A 13 2.77 -15.91 4.94
CA TRP A 13 3.11 -15.82 6.36
C TRP A 13 4.54 -16.29 6.57
N VAL A 14 5.30 -15.56 7.40
CA VAL A 14 6.68 -15.91 7.75
C VAL A 14 6.70 -16.46 9.18
N GLU A 15 6.40 -15.61 10.15
CA GLU A 15 6.32 -15.95 11.57
C GLU A 15 5.54 -14.85 12.31
N GLY A 16 5.03 -15.15 13.51
CA GLY A 16 4.29 -14.17 14.32
C GLY A 16 3.16 -13.50 13.51
N LEU A 17 3.13 -12.18 13.50
CA LEU A 17 2.25 -11.37 12.64
C LEU A 17 2.93 -10.82 11.38
N GLN A 18 4.09 -11.37 11.00
CA GLN A 18 4.84 -10.94 9.83
C GLN A 18 4.43 -11.72 8.58
N PHE A 19 4.23 -10.98 7.49
CA PHE A 19 3.92 -11.50 6.17
C PHE A 19 4.79 -10.81 5.11
N VAL A 20 5.07 -11.52 4.02
CA VAL A 20 5.68 -10.95 2.82
C VAL A 20 4.66 -10.95 1.69
N GLY A 21 4.35 -9.76 1.18
CA GLY A 21 3.60 -9.55 -0.04
C GLY A 21 4.52 -9.58 -1.26
N LEU A 22 4.13 -10.26 -2.33
CA LEU A 22 4.80 -10.32 -3.63
C LEU A 22 3.83 -9.86 -4.71
N GLY A 23 4.18 -8.82 -5.47
CA GLY A 23 3.48 -8.47 -6.70
C GLY A 23 3.97 -9.36 -7.83
N GLU A 24 3.15 -10.30 -8.31
CA GLU A 24 3.56 -11.33 -9.28
C GLU A 24 4.04 -10.70 -10.60
N ALA A 25 3.41 -9.60 -11.03
CA ALA A 25 3.78 -8.91 -12.26
C ALA A 25 5.10 -8.12 -12.15
N SER A 26 5.43 -7.56 -10.98
CA SER A 26 6.63 -6.73 -10.79
C SER A 26 7.79 -7.47 -10.15
N GLY A 27 7.55 -8.63 -9.51
CA GLY A 27 8.50 -9.32 -8.66
C GLY A 27 8.85 -8.56 -7.37
N ALA A 28 8.22 -7.41 -7.11
CA ALA A 28 8.54 -6.58 -5.96
C ALA A 28 7.88 -7.12 -4.70
N THR A 29 8.60 -7.02 -3.58
CA THR A 29 8.13 -7.50 -2.29
C THR A 29 7.88 -6.35 -1.30
N CYS A 30 6.94 -6.55 -0.39
CA CYS A 30 6.76 -5.71 0.80
C CYS A 30 6.64 -6.57 2.05
N VAL A 31 7.19 -6.10 3.16
CA VAL A 31 7.01 -6.73 4.48
C VAL A 31 5.84 -6.04 5.17
N LEU A 32 4.87 -6.85 5.59
CA LEU A 32 3.74 -6.43 6.40
C LEU A 32 3.91 -7.03 7.79
N ASP A 33 3.67 -6.23 8.84
CA ASP A 33 3.87 -6.66 10.21
C ASP A 33 2.87 -5.99 11.16
N GLY A 34 2.75 -6.53 12.37
CA GLY A 34 1.99 -5.95 13.48
C GLY A 34 2.86 -5.12 14.44
N VAL A 35 2.19 -4.41 15.34
CA VAL A 35 2.85 -3.78 16.49
C VAL A 35 3.31 -4.84 17.48
N THR A 36 4.38 -4.57 18.21
CA THR A 36 4.93 -5.50 19.23
C THR A 36 3.89 -5.87 20.28
N GLU A 37 3.04 -4.92 20.69
CA GLU A 37 1.97 -5.12 21.68
C GLU A 37 0.89 -6.11 21.23
N SER A 38 0.76 -6.35 19.92
CA SER A 38 -0.18 -7.30 19.33
C SER A 38 0.49 -8.60 18.89
N GLY A 39 1.78 -8.80 19.17
CA GLY A 39 2.54 -9.98 18.77
C GLY A 39 3.22 -9.90 17.40
N GLY A 40 3.33 -8.68 16.83
CA GLY A 40 4.21 -8.42 15.69
C GLY A 40 5.65 -8.14 16.10
N SER A 41 6.52 -7.88 15.11
CA SER A 41 7.93 -7.58 15.35
C SER A 41 8.32 -6.13 15.05
N ASP A 42 7.35 -5.30 14.63
CA ASP A 42 7.56 -3.91 14.22
C ASP A 42 8.63 -3.71 13.11
N HIS A 43 8.81 -4.72 12.25
CA HIS A 43 9.82 -4.73 11.18
C HIS A 43 9.22 -4.51 9.77
N GLY A 44 7.91 -4.26 9.68
CA GLY A 44 7.19 -4.06 8.43
C GLY A 44 6.07 -3.04 8.54
N LEU A 45 5.50 -2.69 7.38
CA LEU A 45 4.35 -1.78 7.32
C LEU A 45 3.15 -2.42 8.02
N ARG A 46 2.37 -1.63 8.77
CA ARG A 46 1.05 -2.13 9.18
C ARG A 46 0.20 -2.31 7.93
N PRO A 47 -0.62 -3.37 7.82
CA PRO A 47 -1.46 -3.59 6.63
C PRO A 47 -2.33 -2.38 6.26
N MET A 48 -2.84 -1.65 7.25
CA MET A 48 -3.64 -0.44 7.03
C MET A 48 -2.82 0.74 6.50
N GLU A 49 -1.58 0.92 6.98
CA GLU A 49 -0.67 1.92 6.43
C GLU A 49 -0.30 1.60 4.99
N ALA A 50 -0.01 0.33 4.69
CA ALA A 50 0.26 -0.13 3.33
C ALA A 50 -0.94 0.14 2.40
N LEU A 51 -2.17 -0.08 2.89
CA LEU A 51 -3.39 0.25 2.15
C LEU A 51 -3.52 1.76 1.90
N LEU A 52 -3.32 2.63 2.90
CA LEU A 52 -3.30 4.09 2.68
C LEU A 52 -2.21 4.51 1.67
N ILE A 53 -1.00 4.00 1.82
CA ILE A 53 0.11 4.28 0.89
C ILE A 53 -0.27 3.85 -0.53
N SER A 54 -0.93 2.70 -0.71
CA SER A 54 -1.36 2.24 -2.03
C SER A 54 -2.36 3.19 -2.69
N LEU A 55 -3.35 3.69 -1.94
CA LEU A 55 -4.31 4.69 -2.39
C LEU A 55 -3.62 6.00 -2.77
N GLY A 56 -2.75 6.50 -1.88
CA GLY A 56 -1.92 7.68 -2.13
C GLY A 56 -1.07 7.57 -3.37
N GLY A 57 -0.41 6.42 -3.55
CA GLY A 57 0.42 6.13 -4.70
C GLY A 57 -0.38 6.16 -5.99
N CYS A 58 -1.55 5.51 -6.03
CA CYS A 58 -2.40 5.50 -7.22
C CYS A 58 -2.85 6.92 -7.61
N THR A 59 -3.38 7.69 -6.65
CA THR A 59 -3.75 9.10 -6.89
C THR A 59 -2.54 9.96 -7.27
N GLY A 60 -1.39 9.73 -6.63
CA GLY A 60 -0.16 10.48 -6.90
C GLY A 60 0.37 10.26 -8.31
N MET A 61 0.29 9.03 -8.83
CA MET A 61 0.66 8.69 -10.21
C MET A 61 -0.21 9.46 -11.22
N ASP A 62 -1.52 9.57 -10.97
CA ASP A 62 -2.43 10.33 -11.84
C ASP A 62 -2.11 11.82 -11.83
N VAL A 63 -1.98 12.40 -10.63
CA VAL A 63 -1.71 13.84 -10.46
C VAL A 63 -0.37 14.22 -11.10
N ILE A 64 0.71 13.48 -10.83
CA ILE A 64 2.02 13.81 -11.39
C ILE A 64 2.03 13.64 -12.91
N SER A 65 1.29 12.66 -13.45
CA SER A 65 1.11 12.46 -14.89
C SER A 65 0.44 13.68 -15.55
N ILE A 66 -0.65 14.19 -14.95
CA ILE A 66 -1.35 15.39 -15.43
C ILE A 66 -0.44 16.63 -15.39
N LEU A 67 0.26 16.86 -14.28
CA LEU A 67 1.16 18.02 -14.13
C LEU A 67 2.29 18.00 -15.16
N ARG A 68 2.88 16.83 -15.42
CA ARG A 68 3.89 16.63 -16.47
C ARG A 68 3.32 16.89 -17.86
N LYS A 69 2.12 16.39 -18.17
CA LYS A 69 1.42 16.66 -19.45
C LYS A 69 1.15 18.15 -19.64
N LYS A 70 0.89 18.88 -18.56
CA LYS A 70 0.73 20.35 -18.53
C LYS A 70 2.07 21.13 -18.47
N LYS A 71 3.21 20.46 -18.68
CA LYS A 71 4.56 21.06 -18.69
C LYS A 71 4.92 21.82 -17.41
N GLN A 72 4.37 21.41 -16.26
CA GLN A 72 4.73 22.00 -14.97
C GLN A 72 6.08 21.48 -14.49
N ARG A 73 6.93 22.37 -13.97
CA ARG A 73 8.21 21.99 -13.34
C ARG A 73 8.01 21.67 -11.86
N VAL A 74 7.64 20.43 -11.56
CA VAL A 74 7.43 19.95 -10.19
C VAL A 74 8.77 19.64 -9.52
N THR A 75 9.13 20.38 -8.47
CA THR A 75 10.37 20.18 -7.70
C THR A 75 10.16 19.41 -6.39
N ARG A 76 8.94 19.44 -5.84
CA ARG A 76 8.54 18.63 -4.67
C ARG A 76 7.04 18.36 -4.72
N PHE A 77 6.66 17.13 -4.38
CA PHE A 77 5.26 16.71 -4.27
C PHE A 77 5.16 15.65 -3.18
N HIS A 78 4.17 15.79 -2.30
CA HIS A 78 3.83 14.79 -1.29
C HIS A 78 2.31 14.77 -1.11
N ILE A 79 1.78 13.61 -0.75
CA ILE A 79 0.38 13.42 -0.39
C ILE A 79 0.36 12.99 1.07
N ASN A 80 -0.32 13.76 1.92
CA ASN A 80 -0.56 13.40 3.30
C ASN A 80 -1.92 12.72 3.39
N LEU A 81 -1.96 11.53 3.96
CA LEU A 81 -3.16 10.71 4.07
C LEU A 81 -3.50 10.48 5.53
N ARG A 82 -4.80 10.48 5.82
CA ARG A 82 -5.37 10.11 7.10
C ARG A 82 -6.64 9.33 6.82
N GLY A 83 -6.88 8.27 7.58
CA GLY A 83 -8.10 7.49 7.53
C GLY A 83 -8.45 7.08 8.96
N THR A 84 -9.73 7.05 9.26
CA THR A 84 -10.27 6.49 10.50
C THR A 84 -10.52 5.00 10.30
N GLN A 85 -10.27 4.20 11.33
CA GLN A 85 -10.48 2.76 11.31
C GLN A 85 -11.54 2.41 12.34
N ALA A 86 -12.45 1.49 11.99
CA ALA A 86 -13.44 0.98 12.92
C ALA A 86 -12.77 0.32 14.13
N GLU A 87 -13.22 0.67 15.33
CA GLU A 87 -12.74 0.07 16.58
C GLU A 87 -13.13 -1.40 16.69
N ASP A 88 -14.25 -1.80 16.10
CA ASP A 88 -14.73 -3.18 16.11
C ASP A 88 -14.26 -4.01 14.92
N PHE A 89 -14.19 -5.32 15.12
CA PHE A 89 -13.95 -6.27 14.04
C PHE A 89 -15.16 -6.36 13.08
N PRO A 90 -14.93 -6.41 11.75
CA PRO A 90 -13.64 -6.25 11.07
C PRO A 90 -13.21 -4.77 11.04
N HIS A 91 -11.93 -4.53 11.38
CA HIS A 91 -11.33 -3.20 11.46
C HIS A 91 -11.12 -2.56 10.08
N ARG A 92 -12.21 -2.18 9.43
CA ARG A 92 -12.26 -1.50 8.13
C ARG A 92 -11.94 -0.01 8.25
N PHE A 93 -11.50 0.60 7.15
CA PHE A 93 -11.52 2.07 7.05
C PHE A 93 -12.97 2.58 7.08
N THR A 94 -13.22 3.68 7.81
CA THR A 94 -14.50 4.38 7.94
C THR A 94 -14.31 5.86 7.69
#